data_AF-A0A2V7EKK9-F1
#
_entry.id   AF-A0A2V7EKK9-F1
#
_cell.length_a   1.000
_cell.length_b   1.000
_cell.length_c   1.000
_cell.angle_alpha   90.00
_cell.angle_beta   90.00
_cell.angle_gamma   90.00
#
_symmetry.space_group_name_H-M   'P 1'
#
loop_
_entity.id
_entity.type
_entity.pdbx_description
1 polymer ?
#
loop_
_entity_poly.entity_id
_entity_poly.type
_entity_poly.pdbx_seq_one_letter_code
_entity_poly.pdbx_strand_id
1 'polypeptide(L)'
;MDTHASTTNLPDSAEALAHAPEGTGIEHAHPTWSTYWKVATILTLITVGEVWAYYVPSFVASRAFVPTLLSLSGLKFAIVVMFYMHLKYDHRLFRVLFTGPLLIAALTLLALMFLFGHIYIKIM
;
A
#
# COMPACT_ATOMS: atom_id res chain seq x y z
N MET A 1 53.93 -15.30 40.58
CA MET A 1 55.17 -15.40 39.78
C MET A 1 54.73 -15.86 38.40
N ASP A 2 54.28 -14.89 37.62
CA ASP A 2 53.70 -15.08 36.30
C ASP A 2 54.82 -15.50 35.34
N THR A 3 54.70 -16.69 34.75
CA THR A 3 55.60 -17.13 33.68
C THR A 3 54.76 -17.34 32.42
N HIS A 4 54.48 -16.21 31.78
CA HIS A 4 54.53 -15.99 30.34
C HIS A 4 54.35 -17.23 29.45
N ALA A 5 53.10 -17.55 29.12
CA ALA A 5 52.77 -18.21 27.87
C ALA A 5 52.97 -17.20 26.73
N SER A 6 54.16 -17.19 26.13
CA SER A 6 54.45 -16.44 24.91
C SER A 6 54.45 -17.37 23.70
N THR A 7 53.79 -16.87 22.65
CA THR A 7 54.11 -17.07 21.23
C THR A 7 53.84 -18.45 20.62
N THR A 8 52.66 -18.59 20.01
CA THR A 8 52.56 -18.64 18.54
C THR A 8 51.07 -18.71 18.16
N ASN A 9 50.43 -17.55 18.13
CA ASN A 9 49.32 -17.35 17.20
C ASN A 9 49.95 -16.67 15.99
N LEU A 10 50.52 -17.47 15.09
CA LEU A 10 50.71 -17.01 13.73
C LEU A 10 49.29 -16.77 13.19
N PRO A 11 48.90 -15.55 12.82
CA PRO A 11 47.73 -15.40 11.97
C PRO A 11 48.10 -16.10 10.67
N ASP A 12 47.42 -17.21 10.37
CA ASP A 12 47.52 -17.90 9.10
C ASP A 12 47.37 -16.84 8.01
N SER A 13 48.48 -16.56 7.32
CA SER A 13 48.55 -15.59 6.22
C SER A 13 47.64 -15.99 5.04
N ALA A 14 46.95 -17.13 5.14
CA ALA A 14 45.87 -17.58 4.27
C ALA A 14 44.53 -16.87 4.57
N GLU A 15 44.26 -16.47 5.81
CA GLU A 15 42.98 -15.83 6.19
C GLU A 15 42.96 -14.32 5.87
N ALA A 16 44.13 -13.67 5.88
CA ALA A 16 44.25 -12.24 5.57
C ALA A 16 44.09 -11.89 4.07
N LEU A 17 44.21 -12.88 3.17
CA LEU A 17 44.02 -12.69 1.72
C LEU A 17 42.56 -12.82 1.28
N ALA A 18 41.66 -13.28 2.15
CA ALA A 18 40.24 -13.46 1.84
C ALA A 18 39.38 -12.19 1.99
N HIS A 19 39.96 -11.09 2.49
CA HIS A 19 39.29 -9.81 2.63
C HIS A 19 39.98 -8.71 1.80
N ALA A 20 40.19 -8.98 0.51
CA ALA A 20 40.27 -7.90 -0.47
C ALA A 20 38.84 -7.35 -0.69
N PRO A 21 38.61 -6.02 -0.61
CA PRO A 21 37.33 -5.46 -1.00
C PRO A 21 37.27 -5.49 -2.52
N GLU A 22 36.72 -6.56 -3.07
CA GLU A 22 36.43 -6.66 -4.50
C GLU A 22 35.28 -5.71 -4.81
N GLY A 23 35.64 -4.49 -5.21
CA GLY A 23 34.74 -3.55 -5.87
C GLY A 23 34.30 -4.14 -7.20
N THR A 24 33.17 -4.84 -7.20
CA THR A 24 32.42 -5.17 -8.41
C THR A 24 31.05 -4.51 -8.31
N GLY A 25 30.93 -3.40 -9.03
CA GLY A 25 29.66 -2.74 -9.27
C GLY A 25 28.72 -3.71 -9.96
N ILE A 26 27.73 -4.17 -9.21
CA ILE A 26 26.46 -4.59 -9.78
C ILE A 26 25.42 -3.72 -9.10
N GLU A 27 25.01 -2.67 -9.81
CA GLU A 27 23.72 -2.03 -9.53
C GLU A 27 22.67 -3.14 -9.55
N HIS A 28 22.31 -3.63 -8.36
CA HIS A 28 21.08 -4.39 -8.20
C HIS A 28 19.96 -3.40 -8.53
N ALA A 29 19.54 -3.42 -9.80
CA ALA A 29 18.23 -2.94 -10.20
C ALA A 29 17.23 -3.62 -9.25
N HIS A 30 16.71 -2.87 -8.28
CA HIS A 30 15.53 -3.21 -7.51
C HIS A 30 14.32 -2.65 -8.27
N PRO A 31 13.71 -3.38 -9.23
CA PRO A 31 12.57 -2.91 -10.02
C PRO A 31 11.25 -2.92 -9.22
N THR A 32 11.29 -2.45 -7.99
CA THR A 32 10.11 -2.30 -7.12
C THR A 32 9.79 -0.81 -6.92
N TRP A 33 10.81 0.05 -6.81
CA TRP A 33 10.65 1.50 -6.60
C TRP A 33 9.86 2.20 -7.73
N SER A 34 10.19 1.91 -8.99
CA SER A 34 9.56 2.57 -10.15
C SER A 34 8.05 2.33 -10.21
N THR A 35 7.58 1.15 -9.78
CA THR A 35 6.15 0.81 -9.78
C THR A 35 5.40 1.62 -8.74
N TYR A 36 5.90 1.71 -7.50
CA TYR A 36 5.26 2.50 -6.45
C TYR A 36 5.22 3.98 -6.80
N TRP A 37 6.30 4.53 -7.36
CA TRP A 37 6.34 5.94 -7.74
C TRP A 37 5.32 6.29 -8.85
N LYS A 38 5.13 5.38 -9.82
CA LYS A 38 4.08 5.51 -10.84
C LYS A 38 2.68 5.48 -10.22
N VAL A 39 2.44 4.52 -9.31
CA VAL A 39 1.14 4.41 -8.61
C VAL A 39 0.88 5.62 -7.72
N ALA A 40 1.89 6.12 -7.00
CA ALA A 40 1.82 7.34 -6.20
C ALA A 40 1.41 8.55 -7.04
N THR A 41 2.04 8.70 -8.21
CA THR A 41 1.73 9.78 -9.16
C THR A 41 0.27 9.69 -9.62
N ILE A 42 -0.21 8.51 -10.02
CA ILE A 42 -1.61 8.31 -10.41
C ILE A 42 -2.56 8.66 -9.26
N LEU A 43 -2.29 8.15 -8.05
CA LEU A 43 -3.13 8.41 -6.87
C LEU A 43 -3.19 9.90 -6.53
N THR A 44 -2.05 10.59 -6.69
CA THR A 44 -1.94 12.04 -6.49
C THR A 44 -2.76 12.79 -7.53
N LEU A 45 -2.67 12.44 -8.81
CA LEU A 45 -3.46 13.06 -9.87
C LEU A 45 -4.97 12.88 -9.66
N ILE A 46 -5.40 11.68 -9.26
CA ILE A 46 -6.81 11.42 -8.91
C ILE A 46 -7.22 12.31 -7.73
N THR A 47 -6.35 12.49 -6.73
CA THR A 47 -6.64 13.33 -5.56
C THR A 47 -6.70 14.81 -5.88
N VAL A 48 -5.79 15.32 -6.72
CA VAL A 48 -5.85 16.70 -7.21
C VAL A 48 -7.14 16.93 -8.02
N GLY A 49 -7.51 16.00 -8.90
CA GLY A 49 -8.76 16.09 -9.66
C GLY A 49 -10.00 16.07 -8.77
N GLU A 50 -10.00 15.27 -7.71
CA GLU A 50 -11.08 15.24 -6.71
C GLU A 50 -11.21 16.56 -5.97
N VAL A 51 -10.09 17.10 -5.46
CA VAL A 51 -10.06 18.40 -4.78
C VAL A 51 -10.51 19.51 -5.73
N TRP A 52 -10.05 19.49 -6.98
CA TRP A 52 -10.48 20.44 -8.02
C TRP A 52 -11.99 20.38 -8.25
N ALA A 53 -12.58 19.19 -8.27
CA ALA A 53 -14.02 19.02 -8.49
C ALA A 53 -14.88 19.73 -7.43
N TYR A 54 -14.38 19.89 -6.20
CA TYR A 54 -15.06 20.69 -5.16
C TYR A 54 -15.11 22.19 -5.48
N TYR A 55 -14.17 22.71 -6.28
CA TYR A 55 -14.12 24.13 -6.63
C TYR A 55 -15.01 24.51 -7.82
N VAL A 56 -15.71 23.55 -8.43
CA VAL A 56 -16.60 23.79 -9.58
C VAL A 56 -18.06 23.85 -9.11
N PRO A 57 -18.68 25.04 -8.98
CA PRO A 57 -20.01 25.18 -8.37
C PRO A 57 -21.12 24.45 -9.15
N SER A 58 -21.01 24.43 -10.48
CA SER A 58 -21.95 23.72 -11.36
C SER A 58 -21.89 22.20 -11.19
N PHE A 59 -20.73 21.67 -10.83
CA PHE A 59 -20.54 20.24 -10.60
C PHE A 59 -21.04 19.84 -9.22
N VAL A 60 -20.74 20.63 -8.18
CA VAL A 60 -21.20 20.39 -6.80
C VAL A 60 -22.73 20.45 -6.70
N ALA A 61 -23.38 21.32 -7.46
CA ALA A 61 -24.84 21.40 -7.52
C ALA A 61 -25.50 20.21 -8.25
N SER A 62 -24.72 19.36 -8.93
CA SER A 62 -25.24 18.23 -9.69
C SER A 62 -25.51 17.02 -8.79
N ARG A 63 -26.55 16.25 -9.13
CA ARG A 63 -26.84 14.95 -8.48
C ARG A 63 -25.74 13.90 -8.70
N ALA A 64 -24.87 14.12 -9.69
CA ALA A 64 -23.76 13.24 -10.01
C ALA A 64 -22.54 13.44 -9.08
N PHE A 65 -22.49 14.55 -8.34
CA PHE A 65 -21.37 14.88 -7.46
C PHE A 65 -21.07 13.77 -6.43
N VAL A 66 -22.06 13.40 -5.63
CA VAL A 66 -21.92 12.37 -4.59
C VAL A 66 -21.46 11.02 -5.15
N PRO A 67 -22.11 10.43 -6.17
CA PRO A 67 -21.67 9.14 -6.70
C PRO A 67 -20.29 9.19 -7.38
N THR A 68 -19.91 10.31 -8.02
CA THR A 68 -18.56 10.46 -8.58
C THR A 68 -17.49 10.48 -7.50
N LEU A 69 -17.71 11.24 -6.43
CA LEU A 69 -16.78 11.33 -5.30
C LEU A 69 -16.65 9.98 -4.57
N LEU A 70 -17.77 9.28 -4.40
CA LEU A 70 -17.77 7.93 -3.83
C LEU A 70 -17.00 6.94 -4.71
N SER A 71 -17.17 7.03 -6.04
CA SER A 71 -16.47 6.18 -7.01
C SER A 71 -14.97 6.45 -7.02
N LEU A 72 -14.55 7.73 -6.99
CA LEU A 72 -13.13 8.11 -6.90
C LEU A 72 -12.49 7.62 -5.61
N SER A 73 -13.18 7.76 -4.47
CA SER A 73 -12.72 7.22 -3.18
C SER A 73 -12.57 5.69 -3.23
N GLY A 74 -13.57 4.98 -3.77
CA GLY A 74 -13.51 3.53 -3.95
C GLY A 74 -12.36 3.09 -4.87
N LEU A 75 -12.12 3.82 -5.96
CA LEU A 75 -11.01 3.55 -6.88
C LEU A 75 -9.64 3.75 -6.19
N LYS A 76 -9.46 4.86 -5.48
CA LYS A 76 -8.24 5.13 -4.69
C LYS A 76 -7.99 4.01 -3.70
N PHE A 77 -9.02 3.64 -2.94
CA PHE A 77 -8.94 2.54 -1.99
C PHE A 77 -8.51 1.24 -2.66
N ALA A 78 -9.11 0.88 -3.80
CA ALA A 78 -8.76 -0.32 -4.54
C ALA A 78 -7.30 -0.32 -5.03
N ILE A 79 -6.80 0.82 -5.53
CA ILE A 79 -5.40 0.98 -5.93
C ILE A 79 -4.47 0.80 -4.72
N VAL A 80 -4.79 1.43 -3.59
CA VAL A 80 -4.00 1.32 -2.35
C VAL A 80 -3.95 -0.12 -1.86
N VAL A 81 -5.09 -0.80 -1.83
CA VAL A 81 -5.18 -2.19 -1.38
C VAL A 81 -4.40 -3.13 -2.31
N MET A 82 -4.51 -2.95 -3.62
CA MET A 82 -3.81 -3.81 -4.58
C MET A 82 -2.30 -3.61 -4.55
N PHE A 83 -1.82 -2.35 -4.53
CA PHE A 83 -0.40 -2.04 -4.71
C PHE A 83 0.32 -1.73 -3.40
N TYR A 84 -0.22 -0.90 -2.50
CA TYR A 84 0.45 -0.52 -1.25
C TYR A 84 0.25 -1.52 -0.11
N MET A 85 -0.92 -2.18 -0.04
CA MET A 85 -1.14 -3.29 0.91
C MET A 85 -0.66 -4.64 0.35
N HIS A 86 -0.01 -4.62 -0.82
CA HIS A 86 0.62 -5.78 -1.46
C HIS A 86 -0.29 -6.95 -1.82
N LEU A 87 -1.62 -6.83 -1.68
CA LEU A 87 -2.55 -7.94 -2.00
C LEU A 87 -2.36 -8.50 -3.42
N LYS A 88 -1.95 -7.66 -4.39
CA LYS A 88 -1.69 -8.10 -5.76
C LYS A 88 -0.50 -9.06 -5.87
N TYR A 89 0.54 -8.86 -5.06
CA TYR A 89 1.81 -9.58 -5.10
C TYR A 89 1.92 -10.66 -4.02
N ASP A 90 1.05 -10.63 -3.01
CA ASP A 90 1.06 -11.54 -1.87
C ASP A 90 0.17 -12.79 -2.07
N HIS A 91 0.28 -13.75 -1.15
CA HIS A 91 -0.45 -15.02 -1.16
C HIS A 91 -1.96 -14.81 -1.01
N ARG A 92 -2.75 -15.75 -1.56
CA ARG A 92 -4.23 -15.68 -1.56
C ARG A 92 -4.84 -15.55 -0.16
N LEU A 93 -4.13 -15.97 0.88
CA LEU A 93 -4.59 -15.91 2.27
C LEU A 93 -4.78 -14.46 2.75
N PHE A 94 -3.82 -13.57 2.50
CA PHE A 94 -3.93 -12.15 2.88
C PHE A 94 -5.05 -11.44 2.13
N ARG A 95 -5.28 -11.83 0.87
CA ARG A 95 -6.39 -11.32 0.06
C ARG A 95 -7.74 -11.68 0.65
N VAL A 96 -7.91 -12.92 1.13
CA VAL A 96 -9.17 -13.39 1.74
C VAL A 96 -9.37 -12.76 3.12
N LEU A 97 -8.33 -12.69 3.95
CA LEU A 97 -8.40 -12.09 5.28
C LEU A 97 -8.73 -10.59 5.26
N PHE A 98 -8.34 -9.88 4.20
CA PHE A 98 -8.71 -8.48 4.01
C PHE A 98 -10.10 -8.31 3.36
N THR A 99 -10.35 -9.03 2.26
CA THR A 99 -11.58 -8.85 1.46
C THR A 99 -12.81 -9.43 2.17
N GLY A 100 -12.65 -10.50 2.95
CA GLY A 100 -13.75 -11.15 3.67
C GLY A 100 -14.46 -10.19 4.63
N PRO A 101 -13.75 -9.65 5.65
CA PRO A 101 -14.32 -8.66 6.56
C PRO A 101 -14.80 -7.39 5.85
N LEU A 102 -14.06 -6.91 4.83
CA LEU A 102 -14.46 -5.74 4.05
C LEU A 102 -15.82 -5.95 3.36
N LEU A 103 -16.03 -7.12 2.76
CA LEU A 103 -17.27 -7.46 2.08
C LEU A 103 -18.43 -7.61 3.07
N ILE A 104 -18.20 -8.27 4.21
CA ILE A 104 -19.19 -8.36 5.28
C ILE A 104 -19.57 -6.95 5.75
N ALA A 105 -18.60 -6.09 6.04
CA ALA A 105 -18.85 -4.71 6.49
C ALA A 105 -19.65 -3.89 5.46
N ALA A 106 -19.29 -3.98 4.17
CA ALA A 106 -20.01 -3.29 3.10
C ALA A 106 -21.47 -3.78 2.99
N LEU A 107 -21.70 -5.09 3.05
CA LEU A 107 -23.05 -5.66 3.02
C LEU A 107 -23.85 -5.26 4.26
N THR A 108 -23.24 -5.27 5.44
CA THR A 108 -23.89 -4.83 6.68
C THR A 108 -24.28 -3.35 6.59
N LEU A 109 -23.39 -2.47 6.11
CA LEU A 109 -23.70 -1.06 5.90
C LEU A 109 -24.87 -0.86 4.92
N LEU A 110 -24.87 -1.56 3.80
CA LEU A 110 -25.96 -1.51 2.82
C LEU A 110 -27.28 -2.02 3.40
N ALA A 111 -27.24 -3.13 4.15
CA ALA A 111 -28.41 -3.69 4.82
C ALA A 111 -28.99 -2.73 5.87
N LEU A 112 -28.14 -2.08 6.67
CA LEU A 112 -28.57 -1.07 7.64
C LEU A 112 -29.15 0.16 6.95
N MET A 113 -28.50 0.66 5.90
CA MET A 113 -29.01 1.79 5.12
C MET A 113 -30.38 1.48 4.51
N PHE A 114 -30.59 0.26 4.00
CA PHE A 114 -31.88 -0.19 3.48
C PHE A 114 -32.93 -0.35 4.59
N LEU A 115 -32.57 -0.95 5.72
CA LEU A 115 -33.47 -1.16 6.86
C LEU A 115 -33.97 0.17 7.43
N PHE A 116 -33.06 1.08 7.79
CA PHE A 116 -33.43 2.38 8.35
C PHE A 116 -34.03 3.32 7.30
N GLY A 117 -33.57 3.27 6.05
CA GLY A 117 -34.16 4.04 4.96
C GLY A 117 -35.60 3.63 4.68
N HIS A 118 -35.89 2.32 4.65
CA HIS A 118 -37.25 1.82 4.47
C HIS A 118 -38.15 2.16 5.66
N ILE A 119 -37.66 2.04 6.90
CA ILE A 119 -38.39 2.43 8.10
C ILE A 119 -38.70 3.94 8.09
N TYR A 120 -37.73 4.77 7.71
CA TYR A 120 -37.90 6.22 7.63
C TYR A 120 -38.95 6.64 6.59
N ILE A 121 -38.91 6.06 5.39
CA ILE A 121 -39.87 6.36 4.31
C ILE A 121 -41.30 5.91 4.66
N LYS A 122 -41.46 4.89 5.52
CA LYS A 122 -42.77 4.35 5.90
C LYS A 122 -43.45 5.09 7.06
N ILE A 123 -42.67 5.77 7.91
CA ILE A 123 -43.18 6.50 9.09
C ILE A 123 -43.62 7.93 8.75
N MET A 124 -43.07 8.52 7.69
CA MET A 124 -43.41 9.86 7.19
C MET A 124 -44.44 9.79 6.07
#